data_AF-A0A7W4UE50-F1
#
_entry.id   AF-A0A7W4UE50-F1
#
_cell.length_a   1.000
_cell.length_b   1.000
_cell.length_c   1.000
_cell.angle_alpha   90.00
_cell.angle_beta   90.00
_cell.angle_gamma   90.00
#
_symmetry.space_group_name_H-M   'P 1'
#
loop_
_entity.id
_entity.type
_entity.pdbx_description
1 polymer ?
#
loop_
_entity_poly.entity_id
_entity_poly.type
_entity_poly.pdbx_seq_one_letter_code
_entity_poly.pdbx_strand_id
1 'polypeptide(L)'
;METLREALDRVTRIVVARGIEFDPTPVTRRQTPRNEIIGQVDDPAALAQLPAALRLADVQDHGTVWMAAPSPILALHADRELLGTVRLIGGPWVSSPWWGWDMQLREPEQLARWMDEHVPGSGHSATEQ
;
A
#
# COMPACT_ATOMS: atom_id res chain seq x y z
N MET A 1 -17.31 -9.49 -8.36
CA MET A 1 -16.29 -8.66 -7.68
C MET A 1 -14.94 -9.20 -8.09
N GLU A 2 -14.07 -8.34 -8.59
CA GLU A 2 -12.68 -8.70 -8.91
C GLU A 2 -11.89 -8.88 -7.60
N THR A 3 -11.04 -9.90 -7.54
CA THR A 3 -10.15 -10.16 -6.40
C THR A 3 -8.87 -9.33 -6.49
N LEU A 4 -8.21 -9.07 -5.35
CA LEU A 4 -6.88 -8.44 -5.34
C LEU A 4 -5.91 -9.14 -6.31
N ARG A 5 -5.96 -10.47 -6.38
CA ARG A 5 -5.07 -11.26 -7.25
C ARG A 5 -5.31 -10.96 -8.73
N GLU A 6 -6.57 -10.98 -9.17
CA GLU A 6 -6.95 -10.67 -10.55
C GLU A 6 -6.56 -9.24 -10.92
N ALA A 7 -6.78 -8.29 -10.01
CA ALA A 7 -6.36 -6.91 -10.21
C ALA A 7 -4.83 -6.81 -10.38
N LEU A 8 -4.06 -7.48 -9.52
CA LEU A 8 -2.59 -7.49 -9.57
C LEU A 8 -2.03 -8.08 -10.85
N ASP A 9 -2.63 -9.15 -11.38
CA ASP A 9 -2.19 -9.79 -12.62
C ASP A 9 -2.46 -8.90 -13.86
N ARG A 10 -3.31 -7.87 -13.74
CA ARG A 10 -3.64 -6.90 -14.81
C ARG A 10 -2.89 -5.57 -14.70
N VAL A 11 -2.12 -5.35 -13.63
CA VAL A 11 -1.47 -4.05 -13.39
C VAL A 11 -0.43 -3.76 -14.47
N THR A 12 -0.53 -2.57 -15.07
CA THR A 12 0.45 -2.02 -16.01
C THR A 12 1.16 -0.77 -15.47
N ARG A 13 0.68 -0.22 -14.35
CA ARG A 13 1.25 0.96 -13.68
C ARG A 13 0.86 0.99 -12.22
N ILE A 14 1.77 1.45 -11.38
CA ILE A 14 1.48 1.84 -9.99
C ILE A 14 1.81 3.32 -9.82
N VAL A 15 0.84 4.10 -9.34
CA VAL A 15 1.08 5.48 -8.89
C VAL A 15 1.18 5.46 -7.38
N VAL A 16 2.28 6.00 -6.85
CA VAL A 16 2.52 6.08 -5.41
C VAL A 16 2.22 7.48 -4.92
N ALA A 17 1.27 7.60 -3.99
CA ALA A 17 0.91 8.86 -3.37
C ALA A 17 1.20 8.84 -1.86
N ARG A 18 1.77 9.92 -1.34
CA ARG A 18 1.92 10.16 0.10
C ARG A 18 0.72 10.97 0.61
N GLY A 19 0.15 10.60 1.75
CA GLY A 19 -0.98 11.29 2.36
C GLY A 19 -0.94 11.21 3.89
N ILE A 20 -1.41 12.28 4.56
CA ILE A 20 -1.13 12.63 5.96
C ILE A 20 -1.63 11.59 6.97
N GLU A 21 -0.80 11.37 8.00
CA GLU A 21 -1.04 10.61 9.24
C GLU A 21 -2.43 10.89 9.83
N PHE A 22 -3.10 9.82 10.26
CA PHE A 22 -4.22 9.97 11.17
C PHE A 22 -3.64 10.16 12.57
N ASP A 23 -3.58 11.40 13.05
CA ASP A 23 -3.31 11.67 14.46
C ASP A 23 -4.56 11.25 15.26
N PRO A 24 -4.50 10.24 16.14
CA PRO A 24 -5.63 9.80 16.94
C PRO A 24 -6.05 10.84 18.00
N THR A 25 -5.31 11.95 18.14
CA THR A 25 -5.63 13.03 19.07
C THR A 25 -6.87 13.78 18.58
N PRO A 26 -7.96 13.84 19.36
CA PRO A 26 -9.08 14.67 18.99
C PRO A 26 -8.68 16.13 19.16
N VAL A 27 -9.09 16.94 18.17
CA VAL A 27 -9.17 18.40 18.19
C VAL A 27 -8.02 19.16 17.50
N THR A 28 -8.42 19.84 16.42
CA THR A 28 -7.80 21.04 15.82
C THR A 28 -6.51 20.90 15.02
N ARG A 29 -6.60 20.35 13.81
CA ARG A 29 -6.00 20.98 12.62
C ARG A 29 -6.63 20.39 11.37
N ARG A 30 -7.42 21.20 10.65
CA ARG A 30 -7.78 20.92 9.26
C ARG A 30 -6.50 21.01 8.42
N GLN A 31 -5.67 19.97 8.44
CA GLN A 31 -4.75 19.74 7.32
C GLN A 31 -5.59 19.06 6.25
N THR A 32 -5.94 19.79 5.21
CA THR A 32 -6.54 19.20 4.01
C THR A 32 -5.57 18.11 3.53
N PRO A 33 -5.97 16.82 3.50
CA PRO A 33 -5.08 15.77 3.01
C PRO A 33 -4.74 16.08 1.56
N ARG A 34 -3.49 16.46 1.30
CA ARG A 34 -2.95 16.50 -0.06
C ARG A 34 -2.31 15.15 -0.30
N ASN A 35 -2.94 14.34 -1.16
CA ASN A 35 -2.28 13.19 -1.75
C ASN A 35 -1.22 13.74 -2.71
N GLU A 36 0.03 13.74 -2.30
CA GLU A 36 1.16 14.12 -3.14
C GLU A 36 1.63 12.87 -3.90
N ILE A 37 1.64 12.89 -5.23
CA ILE A 37 2.23 11.79 -6.00
C ILE A 37 3.74 11.88 -5.81
N ILE A 38 4.32 10.86 -5.18
CA ILE A 38 5.75 10.80 -4.84
C ILE A 38 6.51 9.80 -5.71
N GLY A 39 5.83 8.95 -6.48
CA GLY A 39 6.49 7.98 -7.34
C GLY A 39 5.55 7.31 -8.33
N GLN A 40 6.14 6.63 -9.31
CA GLN A 40 5.44 5.83 -10.30
C GLN A 40 6.31 4.63 -10.68
N VAL A 41 5.68 3.45 -10.81
CA VAL A 41 6.30 2.22 -11.27
C VAL A 41 5.57 1.75 -12.51
N ASP A 42 6.26 1.78 -13.65
CA ASP A 42 5.74 1.27 -14.94
C ASP A 42 6.56 0.07 -15.44
N ASP A 43 7.63 -0.34 -14.74
CA ASP A 43 8.51 -1.44 -15.17
C ASP A 43 7.79 -2.79 -15.07
N PRO A 44 7.58 -3.52 -16.18
CA PRO A 44 6.88 -4.81 -16.15
C PRO A 44 7.54 -5.85 -15.25
N ALA A 45 8.88 -5.82 -15.11
CA ALA A 45 9.59 -6.76 -14.25
C ALA A 45 9.35 -6.47 -12.76
N ALA A 46 9.33 -5.20 -12.35
CA ALA A 46 8.92 -4.79 -11.01
C ALA A 46 7.45 -5.12 -10.71
N LEU A 47 6.54 -4.86 -11.67
CA LEU A 47 5.10 -5.13 -11.53
C LEU A 47 4.82 -6.63 -11.37
N ALA A 48 5.52 -7.49 -12.10
CA ALA A 48 5.36 -8.95 -12.01
C ALA A 48 5.75 -9.53 -10.64
N GLN A 49 6.54 -8.81 -9.85
CA GLN A 49 6.95 -9.22 -8.50
C GLN A 49 5.93 -8.85 -7.42
N LEU A 50 5.09 -7.84 -7.69
CA LEU A 50 4.13 -7.31 -6.71
C LEU A 50 3.14 -8.36 -6.15
N PRO A 51 2.60 -9.31 -6.94
CA PRO A 51 1.71 -10.34 -6.39
C PRO A 51 2.35 -11.23 -5.32
N ALA A 52 3.66 -11.47 -5.40
CA ALA A 52 4.39 -12.20 -4.38
C ALA A 52 4.59 -11.34 -3.12
N ALA A 53 4.89 -10.06 -3.30
CA ALA A 53 5.07 -9.11 -2.20
C ALA A 53 3.77 -8.85 -1.39
N LEU A 54 2.61 -8.89 -2.04
CA LEU A 54 1.29 -8.70 -1.42
C LEU A 54 0.63 -10.01 -0.94
N ARG A 55 1.41 -11.06 -0.69
CA ARG A 55 0.88 -12.36 -0.30
C ARG A 55 0.15 -12.33 1.04
N LEU A 56 -1.13 -12.69 1.00
CA LEU A 56 -2.00 -12.76 2.18
C LEU A 56 -1.61 -13.91 3.13
N ALA A 57 -1.76 -13.65 4.43
CA ALA A 57 -1.75 -14.68 5.46
C ALA A 57 -2.96 -15.61 5.31
N ASP A 58 -2.81 -16.88 5.71
CA ASP A 58 -3.91 -17.88 5.67
C ASP A 58 -5.02 -17.57 6.68
N VAL A 59 -4.73 -16.74 7.69
CA VAL A 59 -5.66 -16.33 8.74
C VAL A 59 -5.66 -14.81 8.82
N GLN A 60 -6.85 -14.20 8.70
CA GLN A 60 -7.07 -12.81 9.06
C GLN A 60 -7.49 -12.76 10.54
N ASP A 61 -6.67 -12.14 11.39
CA ASP A 61 -7.08 -11.87 12.76
C ASP A 61 -8.03 -10.66 12.78
N HIS A 62 -9.34 -10.95 12.81
CA HIS A 62 -10.39 -9.94 12.90
C HIS A 62 -10.52 -9.49 14.36
N GLY A 63 -9.68 -8.56 14.82
CA GLY A 63 -9.84 -8.06 16.19
C GLY A 63 -8.93 -6.93 16.64
N THR A 64 -7.86 -6.63 15.92
CA THR A 64 -6.89 -5.64 16.38
C THR A 64 -7.13 -4.29 15.69
N VAL A 65 -7.17 -3.23 16.49
CA VAL A 65 -7.16 -1.85 16.00
C VAL A 65 -5.71 -1.46 15.73
N TRP A 66 -5.38 -1.19 14.47
CA TRP A 66 -4.03 -0.79 14.06
C TRP A 66 -3.92 0.74 13.95
N MET A 67 -2.79 1.31 14.38
CA MET A 67 -2.51 2.73 14.18
C MET A 67 -2.12 2.97 12.73
N ALA A 68 -2.72 3.95 12.07
CA ALA A 68 -2.34 4.32 10.71
C ALA A 68 -0.90 4.87 10.70
N ALA A 69 0.06 4.08 10.22
CA ALA A 69 1.39 4.59 9.89
C ALA A 69 1.31 5.64 8.76
N PRO A 70 2.22 6.63 8.68
CA PRO A 70 2.32 7.55 7.55
C PRO A 70 2.47 6.76 6.25
N SER A 71 1.36 6.61 5.53
CA SER A 71 1.29 5.68 4.40
C SER A 71 1.78 6.34 3.12
N PRO A 72 2.57 5.62 2.29
CA PRO A 72 2.34 5.66 0.86
C PRO A 72 1.11 4.80 0.50
N ILE A 73 0.31 5.29 -0.44
CA ILE A 73 -0.81 4.62 -1.08
C ILE A 73 -0.34 4.18 -2.47
N LEU A 74 -0.53 2.90 -2.79
CA LEU A 74 -0.30 2.34 -4.12
C LEU A 74 -1.62 2.32 -4.88
N ALA A 75 -1.74 3.14 -5.92
CA ALA A 75 -2.85 3.09 -6.85
C ALA A 75 -2.49 2.17 -8.01
N LEU A 76 -3.22 1.07 -8.16
CA LEU A 76 -2.99 0.05 -9.17
C LEU A 76 -3.79 0.38 -10.43
N HIS A 77 -3.09 0.52 -11.55
CA HIS A 77 -3.70 0.88 -12.83
C HIS A 77 -3.49 -0.20 -13.89
N ALA A 78 -4.51 -0.38 -14.73
CA ALA A 78 -4.40 -1.00 -16.05
C ALA A 78 -4.67 0.10 -17.09
N ASP A 79 -3.64 0.51 -17.82
CA ASP A 79 -3.66 1.66 -18.74
C ASP A 79 -4.16 2.96 -18.08
N ARG A 80 -5.44 3.28 -18.27
CA ARG A 80 -6.14 4.46 -17.72
C ARG A 80 -7.19 4.10 -16.67
N GLU A 81 -7.45 2.81 -16.46
CA GLU A 81 -8.38 2.30 -15.47
C GLU A 81 -7.69 2.20 -14.11
N LEU A 82 -8.38 2.63 -13.03
CA LEU A 82 -7.94 2.40 -11.65
C LEU A 82 -8.58 1.08 -11.19
N LEU A 83 -7.75 0.07 -10.93
CA LEU A 83 -8.19 -1.24 -10.47
C LEU A 83 -8.42 -1.28 -8.96
N GLY A 84 -7.65 -0.49 -8.21
CA GLY A 84 -7.77 -0.43 -6.76
C GLY A 84 -6.63 0.31 -6.09
N THR A 85 -6.69 0.39 -4.76
CA THR A 85 -5.64 0.97 -3.94
C THR A 85 -5.21 0.03 -2.83
N VAL A 86 -3.91 0.07 -2.51
CA VAL A 86 -3.31 -0.62 -1.37
C VAL A 86 -2.63 0.41 -0.50
N ARG A 87 -2.85 0.36 0.81
CA ARG A 87 -2.23 1.25 1.80
C ARG A 87 -1.46 0.43 2.83
N LEU A 88 -0.24 0.81 3.15
CA LEU A 88 0.52 0.24 4.27
C LEU A 88 0.02 0.84 5.59
N ILE A 89 -0.47 0.01 6.50
CA ILE A 89 -1.03 0.46 7.80
C ILE A 89 0.01 0.31 8.94
N GLY A 90 1.20 -0.22 8.67
CA GLY A 90 2.26 -0.44 9.66
C GLY A 90 2.32 -1.88 10.13
N GLY A 91 3.53 -2.35 10.49
CA GLY A 91 3.77 -3.76 10.76
C GLY A 91 3.41 -4.63 9.53
N PRO A 92 2.77 -5.80 9.70
CA PRO A 92 2.44 -6.68 8.59
C PRO A 92 1.16 -6.34 7.83
N TRP A 93 0.58 -5.15 8.01
CA TRP A 93 -0.80 -4.88 7.58
C TRP A 93 -0.90 -3.97 6.35
N VAL A 94 -1.80 -4.35 5.46
CA VAL A 94 -2.22 -3.54 4.31
C VAL A 94 -3.73 -3.37 4.29
N SER A 95 -4.20 -2.15 3.99
CA SER A 95 -5.61 -1.85 3.76
C SER A 95 -5.88 -1.80 2.28
N SER A 96 -7.01 -2.38 1.86
CA SER A 96 -7.60 -2.01 0.59
C SER A 96 -9.10 -1.74 0.71
N PRO A 97 -9.53 -0.49 0.61
CA PRO A 97 -10.95 -0.14 0.68
C PRO A 97 -11.75 -0.68 -0.52
N TRP A 98 -11.09 -1.10 -1.61
CA TRP A 98 -11.74 -1.59 -2.82
C TRP A 98 -12.12 -3.07 -2.75
N TRP A 99 -11.35 -3.85 -2.01
CA TRP A 99 -11.64 -5.28 -1.77
C TRP A 99 -12.30 -5.53 -0.41
N GLY A 100 -12.52 -4.47 0.38
CA GLY A 100 -13.40 -4.47 1.55
C GLY A 100 -12.80 -5.05 2.83
N TRP A 101 -11.50 -5.38 2.85
CA TRP A 101 -10.85 -6.01 4.00
C TRP A 101 -9.45 -5.44 4.23
N ASP A 102 -9.11 -5.25 5.51
CA ASP A 102 -7.73 -5.11 5.94
C ASP A 102 -7.07 -6.50 5.95
N MET A 103 -5.82 -6.56 5.55
CA MET A 103 -5.14 -7.78 5.19
C MET A 103 -3.78 -7.86 5.89
N GLN A 104 -3.48 -9.02 6.45
CA GLN A 104 -2.15 -9.33 6.96
C GLN A 104 -1.31 -9.96 5.85
N LEU A 105 -0.09 -9.49 5.68
CA LEU A 105 0.90 -10.10 4.81
C LEU A 105 1.63 -11.23 5.54
N ARG A 106 1.90 -12.31 4.83
CA ARG A 106 2.70 -13.43 5.35
C ARG A 106 4.17 -13.04 5.56
N GLU A 107 4.70 -12.24 4.63
CA GLU A 107 6.11 -11.86 4.54
C GLU A 107 6.19 -10.33 4.29
N PRO A 108 5.85 -9.49 5.28
CA PRO A 108 5.75 -8.04 5.10
C PRO A 108 7.05 -7.36 4.67
N GLU A 109 8.18 -7.95 5.04
CA GLU A 109 9.52 -7.54 4.60
C GLU A 109 9.75 -7.71 3.10
N GLN A 110 9.00 -8.57 2.41
CA GLN A 110 9.07 -8.63 0.94
C GLN A 110 8.47 -7.37 0.31
N LEU A 111 7.34 -6.89 0.83
CA LEU A 111 6.73 -5.66 0.36
C LEU A 111 7.58 -4.44 0.72
N ALA A 112 8.15 -4.40 1.92
CA ALA A 112 9.09 -3.33 2.30
C ALA A 112 10.29 -3.26 1.35
N ARG A 113 10.93 -4.39 1.05
CA ARG A 113 12.04 -4.45 0.08
C ARG A 113 11.62 -4.03 -1.32
N TRP A 114 10.48 -4.53 -1.81
CA TRP A 114 9.94 -4.12 -3.11
C TRP A 114 9.70 -2.60 -3.16
N MET A 115 9.16 -2.02 -2.09
CA MET A 115 8.96 -0.58 -1.97
C MET A 115 10.27 0.19 -1.98
N ASP A 116 11.28 -0.24 -1.24
CA ASP A 116 12.58 0.41 -1.20
C ASP A 116 13.32 0.33 -2.55
N GLU A 117 13.18 -0.78 -3.26
CA GLU A 117 13.82 -1.00 -4.56
C GLU A 117 13.15 -0.22 -5.70
N HIS A 118 11.82 -0.09 -5.68
CA HIS A 118 11.05 0.39 -6.82
C HIS A 118 10.30 1.70 -6.59
N VAL A 119 10.19 2.18 -5.35
CA VAL A 119 9.46 3.40 -5.00
C VAL A 119 10.43 4.43 -4.40
N PRO A 120 10.97 5.36 -5.21
CA PRO A 120 11.88 6.40 -4.73
C PRO A 120 11.24 7.21 -3.59
N GLY A 121 11.92 7.32 -2.45
CA GLY A 121 11.43 8.12 -1.32
C GLY A 121 10.21 7.52 -0.60
N SER A 122 10.00 6.20 -0.68
CA SER A 122 8.99 5.44 0.09
C SER A 122 9.03 5.72 1.61
N GLY A 123 10.18 6.16 2.13
CA GLY A 123 10.42 6.38 3.55
C GLY A 123 10.54 5.09 4.37
N HIS A 124 10.53 3.91 3.74
CA HIS A 124 10.74 2.62 4.43
C HIS A 124 12.21 2.38 4.81
N SER A 125 13.16 2.94 4.06
CA SER A 125 14.60 2.88 4.35
C SER A 125 15.10 3.74 5.52
N ALA A 126 14.24 4.27 6.40
CA ALA A 126 14.66 5.21 7.45
C ALA A 126 14.01 4.96 8.83
N THR A 127 13.92 3.70 9.25
CA THR A 127 13.58 3.34 10.65
C THR A 127 14.63 2.44 11.30
N GLU A 128 15.89 2.63 10.95
CA GLU A 128 17.04 2.17 11.76
C GLU A 128 17.95 3.36 12.05
N GLN A 129 17.59 4.17 13.05
CA GLN A 129 18.54 4.87 13.93
C GLN A 129 17.97 4.90 15.36
#